data_AF-A0A6I8S2U2-F1
#
_entry.id   AF-A0A6I8S2U2-F1
#
_cell.length_a   1.000
_cell.length_b   1.000
_cell.length_c   1.000
_cell.angle_alpha   90.00
_cell.angle_beta   90.00
_cell.angle_gamma   90.00
#
_symmetry.space_group_name_H-M   'P 1'
#
loop_
_entity.id
_entity.type
_entity.pdbx_description
1 polymer ?
#
loop_
_entity_poly.entity_id
_entity_poly.type
_entity_poly.pdbx_seq_one_letter_code
_entity_poly.pdbx_strand_id
1 'polypeptide(L)'
;MKEVWGCQIRTVIGYLVAPWGLLSCRSSRRWLNLQEYQSKKLMADHGVTVQRFFVADNANDALDAAKRLKAREIVLKAQILAGGRGKGTFDSGLKGGVHLTKDPNKVEELTKQMIGYNLTTKQTVAGGVKVHKVMVAEALDISRETYLAILMDRACNGPVLVGSPQGGMDIEEVAEKTPELIFKVNTIPMSSVQRLENRLLPIAAEQIKRLYHLFLKVDATQVEVNPFGETPEGQVVCFDAKINFDDNAEFRQKEIFAMDDTSETDPIENEANSYDLKYIGMDGNIACFVNGAGLAMATCDIIDLHGGKPANFLDLGGGVKESQVYQAFKLLTADPKVEAILVNIFGGIVNCAIIANGITKACRELELKVPLVVRLEGTNVHEAKRILAESGLPITSANDLDDAARKAVASIAKN
;
A
#
# COMPACT_ATOMS: atom_id res chain seq x y z
N MET A 1 -20.45 -24.21 -29.44
CA MET A 1 -19.15 -23.49 -29.45
C MET A 1 -19.11 -22.20 -28.60
N LYS A 2 -20.15 -21.88 -27.81
CA LYS A 2 -20.08 -20.99 -26.63
C LYS A 2 -19.99 -21.76 -25.29
N GLU A 3 -20.07 -23.10 -25.33
CA GLU A 3 -20.21 -23.96 -24.14
C GLU A 3 -18.91 -24.63 -23.67
N VAL A 4 -17.80 -24.50 -24.42
CA VAL A 4 -16.56 -25.23 -24.11
C VAL A 4 -15.70 -24.50 -23.07
N TRP A 5 -15.80 -23.17 -22.98
CA TRP A 5 -15.07 -22.36 -21.98
C TRP A 5 -15.78 -22.25 -20.62
N GLY A 6 -17.09 -22.51 -20.56
CA GLY A 6 -17.87 -22.48 -19.31
C GLY A 6 -17.80 -23.75 -18.47
N CYS A 7 -17.21 -24.84 -18.98
CA CYS A 7 -17.35 -26.17 -18.40
C CYS A 7 -16.13 -26.66 -17.59
N GLN A 8 -14.98 -25.97 -17.62
CA GLN A 8 -13.71 -26.52 -17.08
C GLN A 8 -13.27 -26.01 -15.69
N ILE A 9 -14.10 -25.22 -15.00
CA ILE A 9 -13.86 -24.82 -13.59
C ILE A 9 -14.54 -25.75 -12.58
N ARG A 10 -15.37 -26.70 -13.03
CA ARG A 10 -16.29 -27.46 -12.16
C ARG A 10 -15.79 -28.80 -11.59
N THR A 11 -14.58 -29.28 -11.87
CA THR A 11 -14.25 -30.70 -11.61
C THR A 11 -12.95 -30.94 -10.82
N VAL A 12 -12.81 -30.33 -9.64
CA VAL A 12 -11.79 -30.76 -8.65
C VAL A 12 -12.34 -30.55 -7.23
N ILE A 13 -12.95 -31.57 -6.63
CA ILE A 13 -13.46 -31.52 -5.24
C ILE A 13 -13.17 -32.87 -4.55
N GLY A 14 -12.50 -32.85 -3.38
CA GLY A 14 -12.43 -34.02 -2.49
C GLY A 14 -11.41 -33.98 -1.33
N TYR A 15 -11.89 -33.56 -0.15
CA TYR A 15 -11.62 -34.04 1.23
C TYR A 15 -10.29 -33.83 2.03
N LEU A 16 -10.51 -33.28 3.25
CA LEU A 16 -10.01 -33.63 4.61
C LEU A 16 -8.85 -32.85 5.32
N VAL A 17 -9.33 -32.09 6.31
CA VAL A 17 -8.85 -31.41 7.55
C VAL A 17 -7.72 -32.04 8.40
N ALA A 18 -6.83 -31.18 8.96
CA ALA A 18 -6.17 -31.33 10.29
C ALA A 18 -5.49 -29.99 10.77
N PRO A 19 -5.10 -29.81 12.06
CA PRO A 19 -5.33 -28.58 12.83
C PRO A 19 -4.11 -27.66 13.04
N TRP A 20 -4.41 -26.37 13.29
CA TRP A 20 -3.47 -25.27 13.49
C TRP A 20 -3.06 -25.09 14.95
N GLY A 21 -1.76 -24.86 15.19
CA GLY A 21 -1.22 -24.31 16.43
C GLY A 21 -1.19 -22.78 16.39
N LEU A 22 -1.58 -22.14 17.48
CA LEU A 22 -1.64 -20.68 17.65
C LEU A 22 -0.23 -20.08 17.72
N LEU A 23 0.09 -19.18 16.78
CA LEU A 23 1.22 -18.27 16.85
C LEU A 23 0.72 -16.84 17.05
N SER A 24 1.35 -16.15 18.01
CA SER A 24 1.11 -14.77 18.41
C SER A 24 1.06 -13.80 17.21
N CYS A 25 -0.04 -13.07 17.09
CA CYS A 25 -0.30 -12.11 16.01
C CYS A 25 0.55 -10.85 16.24
N ARG A 26 1.57 -10.65 15.39
CA ARG A 26 2.28 -9.37 15.29
C ARG A 26 1.42 -8.38 14.51
N SER A 27 1.30 -7.15 15.03
CA SER A 27 0.40 -6.11 14.52
C SER A 27 0.73 -5.68 13.08
N SER A 28 -0.30 -5.42 12.28
CA SER A 28 -0.20 -4.95 10.89
C SER A 28 0.72 -3.73 10.78
N ARG A 29 1.80 -3.86 10.00
CA ARG A 29 2.51 -2.74 9.40
C ARG A 29 1.88 -2.46 8.02
N ARG A 30 2.38 -1.43 7.32
CA ARG A 30 1.87 -0.98 6.02
C ARG A 30 2.57 -1.76 4.90
N TRP A 31 1.79 -2.32 3.99
CA TRP A 31 2.27 -3.25 2.97
C TRP A 31 3.31 -2.61 2.03
N LEU A 32 4.52 -3.16 2.04
CA LEU A 32 5.53 -2.87 1.03
C LEU A 32 4.93 -3.04 -0.38
N ASN A 33 5.15 -2.04 -1.24
CA ASN A 33 4.84 -2.07 -2.66
C ASN A 33 6.14 -1.89 -3.44
N LEU A 34 6.39 -2.74 -4.43
CA LEU A 34 7.52 -2.57 -5.33
C LEU A 34 7.12 -1.82 -6.60
N GLN A 35 8.04 -1.00 -7.11
CA GLN A 35 7.94 -0.39 -8.43
C GLN A 35 7.83 -1.47 -9.51
N GLU A 36 7.24 -1.14 -10.67
CA GLU A 36 7.03 -2.11 -11.78
C GLU A 36 8.34 -2.82 -12.17
N TYR A 37 9.44 -2.08 -12.30
CA TYR A 37 10.73 -2.67 -12.67
C TYR A 37 11.28 -3.66 -11.62
N GLN A 38 11.05 -3.41 -10.33
CA GLN A 38 11.48 -4.28 -9.24
C GLN A 38 10.65 -5.56 -9.24
N SER A 39 9.32 -5.42 -9.38
CA SER A 39 8.39 -6.54 -9.53
C SER A 39 8.76 -7.41 -10.74
N LYS A 40 9.01 -6.79 -11.90
CA LYS A 40 9.42 -7.51 -13.12
C LYS A 40 10.77 -8.22 -12.97
N LYS A 41 11.76 -7.58 -12.34
CA LYS A 41 13.04 -8.22 -12.06
C LYS A 41 12.85 -9.44 -11.16
N LEU A 42 12.09 -9.29 -10.07
CA LEU A 42 11.81 -10.36 -9.12
C LEU A 42 11.09 -11.53 -9.80
N MET A 43 10.14 -11.24 -10.68
CA MET A 43 9.43 -12.21 -11.50
C MET A 43 10.38 -12.95 -12.47
N ALA A 44 11.23 -12.22 -13.19
CA ALA A 44 12.21 -12.78 -14.12
C ALA A 44 13.21 -13.70 -13.41
N ASP A 45 13.70 -13.30 -12.24
CA ASP A 45 14.63 -14.10 -11.41
C ASP A 45 13.98 -15.42 -10.93
N HIS A 46 12.64 -15.49 -10.91
CA HIS A 46 11.86 -16.71 -10.61
C HIS A 46 11.31 -17.41 -11.87
N GLY A 47 11.85 -17.07 -13.04
CA GLY A 47 11.53 -17.72 -14.32
C GLY A 47 10.19 -17.31 -14.93
N VAL A 48 9.52 -16.29 -14.40
CA VAL A 48 8.30 -15.74 -15.01
C VAL A 48 8.69 -14.91 -16.24
N THR A 49 7.97 -15.10 -17.34
CA THR A 49 8.22 -14.37 -18.60
C THR A 49 7.71 -12.94 -18.48
N VAL A 50 8.63 -11.98 -18.55
CA VAL A 50 8.37 -10.54 -18.59
C VAL A 50 9.02 -9.93 -19.84
N GLN A 51 8.62 -8.71 -20.20
CA GLN A 51 9.29 -7.94 -21.25
C GLN A 51 10.78 -7.74 -20.93
N ARG A 52 11.66 -7.73 -21.93
CA ARG A 52 13.04 -7.24 -21.72
C ARG A 52 13.00 -5.75 -21.42
N PHE A 53 13.73 -5.33 -20.40
CA PHE A 53 13.78 -3.94 -19.98
C PHE A 53 15.12 -3.55 -19.35
N PHE A 54 15.34 -2.24 -19.28
CA PHE A 54 16.35 -1.59 -18.47
C PHE A 54 15.72 -0.43 -17.70
N VAL A 55 16.43 0.05 -16.69
CA VAL A 55 16.02 1.19 -15.88
C VAL A 55 17.08 2.27 -16.01
N ALA A 56 16.64 3.51 -16.08
CA ALA A 56 17.50 4.68 -16.17
C ALA A 56 17.05 5.75 -15.16
N ASP A 57 18.03 6.44 -14.58
CA ASP A 57 17.84 7.59 -13.68
C ASP A 57 18.21 8.93 -14.35
N ASN A 58 18.64 8.89 -15.62
CA ASN A 58 18.91 10.05 -16.45
C ASN A 58 18.64 9.75 -17.93
N ALA A 59 18.57 10.81 -18.74
CA ALA A 59 18.19 10.70 -20.15
C ALA A 59 19.23 9.97 -21.01
N ASN A 60 20.53 10.11 -20.72
CA ASN A 60 21.59 9.44 -21.48
C ASN A 60 21.55 7.93 -21.25
N ASP A 61 21.37 7.50 -20.01
CA ASP A 61 21.23 6.07 -19.69
C ASP A 61 19.96 5.48 -20.30
N ALA A 62 18.88 6.26 -20.39
CA ALA A 62 17.66 5.83 -21.07
C ALA A 62 17.87 5.65 -22.59
N LEU A 63 18.65 6.54 -23.22
CA LEU A 63 19.05 6.41 -24.62
C LEU A 63 19.90 5.16 -24.86
N ASP A 64 20.89 4.92 -24.00
CA ASP A 64 21.77 3.75 -24.12
C ASP A 64 21.01 2.45 -23.86
N ALA A 65 20.09 2.43 -22.89
CA ALA A 65 19.13 1.35 -22.68
C ALA A 65 18.30 1.07 -23.93
N ALA A 66 17.72 2.10 -24.56
CA ALA A 66 16.94 1.99 -25.78
C ALA A 66 17.75 1.37 -26.93
N LYS A 67 19.00 1.82 -27.12
CA LYS A 67 19.92 1.25 -28.14
C LYS A 67 20.29 -0.21 -27.84
N ARG A 68 20.48 -0.56 -26.56
CA ARG A 68 20.83 -1.92 -26.13
C ARG A 68 19.71 -2.93 -26.34
N LEU A 69 18.45 -2.54 -26.15
CA LEU A 69 17.29 -3.43 -26.34
C LEU A 69 17.20 -3.98 -27.77
N LYS A 70 17.58 -3.16 -28.77
CA LYS A 70 17.43 -3.47 -30.20
C LYS A 70 16.01 -3.97 -30.52
N ALA A 71 15.01 -3.38 -29.87
CA ALA A 71 13.61 -3.73 -30.06
C ALA A 71 13.03 -2.98 -31.27
N ARG A 72 12.03 -3.57 -31.93
CA ARG A 72 11.31 -2.95 -33.05
C ARG A 72 10.55 -1.70 -32.61
N GLU A 73 10.02 -1.74 -31.39
CA GLU A 73 9.31 -0.66 -30.74
C GLU A 73 9.64 -0.71 -29.24
N ILE A 74 9.69 0.45 -28.62
CA ILE A 74 10.13 0.67 -27.24
C ILE A 74 8.98 1.31 -26.49
N VAL A 75 8.73 0.83 -25.27
CA VAL A 75 7.85 1.49 -24.31
C VAL A 75 8.69 2.14 -23.21
N LEU A 76 8.48 3.44 -23.02
CA LEU A 76 9.05 4.22 -21.93
C LEU A 76 7.98 4.41 -20.85
N LYS A 77 8.26 3.98 -19.62
CA LYS A 77 7.32 4.07 -18.49
C LYS A 77 7.94 4.80 -17.30
N ALA A 78 7.30 5.85 -16.82
CA ALA A 78 7.62 6.46 -15.54
C ALA A 78 7.46 5.44 -14.40
N GLN A 79 8.42 5.41 -13.48
CA GLN A 79 8.37 4.54 -12.31
C GLN A 79 7.85 5.35 -11.13
N ILE A 80 6.57 5.15 -10.83
CA ILE A 80 5.90 5.56 -9.59
C ILE A 80 4.99 4.40 -9.15
N LEU A 81 4.71 4.28 -7.85
CA LEU A 81 3.87 3.22 -7.28
C LEU A 81 2.39 3.41 -7.64
N ALA A 82 1.96 4.67 -7.80
CA ALA A 82 0.59 4.99 -8.18
C ALA A 82 0.26 4.51 -9.61
N GLY A 83 -0.92 3.92 -9.78
CA GLY A 83 -1.45 3.50 -11.08
C GLY A 83 -1.94 4.66 -11.94
N GLY A 84 -2.50 4.33 -13.12
CA GLY A 84 -3.07 5.32 -14.04
C GLY A 84 -2.03 6.19 -14.78
N ARG A 85 -0.75 5.81 -14.74
CA ARG A 85 0.39 6.54 -15.33
C ARG A 85 0.15 6.97 -16.78
N GLY A 86 -0.43 6.11 -17.61
CA GLY A 86 -0.69 6.42 -19.03
C GLY A 86 -1.61 7.63 -19.26
N LYS A 87 -2.51 7.95 -18.32
CA LYS A 87 -3.42 9.11 -18.39
C LYS A 87 -2.96 10.27 -17.51
N GLY A 88 -1.79 10.16 -16.86
CA GLY A 88 -1.24 11.19 -15.99
C GLY A 88 -0.70 12.40 -16.75
N THR A 89 -0.33 13.45 -16.03
CA THR A 89 0.29 14.66 -16.59
C THR A 89 1.48 15.06 -15.73
N PHE A 90 2.58 15.43 -16.37
CA PHE A 90 3.77 15.97 -15.71
C PHE A 90 3.66 17.48 -15.56
N ASP A 91 4.24 18.03 -14.50
CA ASP A 91 4.46 19.47 -14.33
C ASP A 91 5.45 20.08 -15.35
N SER A 92 6.22 19.26 -16.08
CA SER A 92 6.94 19.67 -17.29
C SER A 92 6.02 20.04 -18.48
N GLY A 93 4.74 19.67 -18.40
CA GLY A 93 3.75 19.80 -19.49
C GLY A 93 3.59 18.54 -20.34
N LEU A 94 4.43 17.52 -20.16
CA LEU A 94 4.28 16.23 -20.85
C LEU A 94 3.00 15.50 -20.41
N LYS A 95 2.22 15.01 -21.37
CA LYS A 95 1.03 14.20 -21.11
C LYS A 95 1.35 12.72 -21.22
N GLY A 96 0.91 11.94 -20.24
CA GLY A 96 1.11 10.50 -20.13
C GLY A 96 2.47 10.12 -19.56
N GLY A 97 2.47 9.18 -18.62
CA GLY A 97 3.67 8.52 -18.06
C GLY A 97 4.08 7.25 -18.81
N VAL A 98 3.42 6.91 -19.91
CA VAL A 98 3.71 5.73 -20.74
C VAL A 98 3.70 6.16 -22.20
N HIS A 99 4.82 5.96 -22.91
CA HIS A 99 5.00 6.37 -24.30
C HIS A 99 5.58 5.25 -25.13
N LEU A 100 5.11 5.12 -26.37
CA LEU A 100 5.63 4.17 -27.38
C LEU A 100 6.44 4.93 -28.43
N THR A 101 7.58 4.39 -28.83
CA THR A 101 8.41 4.94 -29.90
C THR A 101 9.23 3.86 -30.59
N LYS A 102 9.51 4.06 -31.88
CA LYS A 102 10.47 3.24 -32.66
C LYS A 102 11.84 3.89 -32.78
N ASP A 103 11.95 5.17 -32.40
CA ASP A 103 13.20 5.93 -32.42
C ASP A 103 13.81 6.00 -31.00
N PRO A 104 14.99 5.41 -30.77
CA PRO A 104 15.72 5.54 -29.52
C PRO A 104 16.01 6.98 -29.09
N ASN A 105 16.21 7.92 -30.03
CA ASN A 105 16.49 9.32 -29.67
C ASN A 105 15.26 9.99 -29.03
N LYS A 106 14.05 9.58 -29.41
CA LYS A 106 12.82 10.06 -28.77
C LYS A 106 12.72 9.64 -27.30
N VAL A 107 13.34 8.51 -26.92
CA VAL A 107 13.42 8.07 -25.53
C VAL A 107 14.15 9.12 -24.69
N GLU A 108 15.31 9.60 -25.16
CA GLU A 108 16.08 10.64 -24.46
C GLU A 108 15.26 11.93 -24.26
N GLU A 109 14.59 12.40 -25.32
CA GLU A 109 13.77 13.62 -25.29
C GLU A 109 12.62 13.52 -24.29
N LEU A 110 11.91 12.38 -24.28
CA LEU A 110 10.81 12.14 -23.36
C LEU A 110 11.33 11.99 -21.92
N THR A 111 12.43 11.27 -21.71
CA THR A 111 13.03 11.09 -20.38
C THR A 111 13.45 12.43 -19.75
N LYS A 112 13.96 13.39 -20.54
CA LYS A 112 14.28 14.76 -20.06
C LYS A 112 13.06 15.51 -19.53
N GLN A 113 11.86 15.15 -19.98
CA GLN A 113 10.59 15.75 -19.54
C GLN A 113 9.90 14.92 -18.45
N MET A 114 10.43 13.74 -18.10
CA MET A 114 9.89 12.87 -17.06
C MET A 114 10.72 12.94 -15.77
N ILE A 115 12.04 12.72 -15.86
CA ILE A 115 12.89 12.61 -14.67
C ILE A 115 13.06 13.98 -13.99
N GLY A 116 12.84 14.00 -12.68
CA GLY A 116 12.93 15.20 -11.85
C GLY A 116 11.62 15.99 -11.77
N TYR A 117 10.63 15.64 -12.58
CA TYR A 117 9.30 16.25 -12.64
C TYR A 117 8.27 15.41 -11.87
N ASN A 118 7.17 16.02 -11.46
CA ASN A 118 6.09 15.34 -10.75
C ASN A 118 5.04 14.83 -11.75
N LEU A 119 4.71 13.54 -11.67
CA LEU A 119 3.62 12.91 -12.41
C LEU A 119 2.36 12.87 -11.55
N THR A 120 1.31 13.58 -11.98
CA THR A 120 -0.01 13.52 -11.35
C THR A 120 -0.90 12.53 -12.08
N THR A 121 -1.50 11.60 -11.35
CA THR A 121 -2.51 10.65 -11.85
C THR A 121 -3.80 10.76 -11.02
N LYS A 122 -4.84 9.98 -11.36
CA LYS A 122 -6.04 9.90 -10.52
C LYS A 122 -5.79 9.29 -9.12
N GLN A 123 -4.66 8.61 -8.94
CA GLN A 123 -4.32 7.87 -7.72
C GLN A 123 -3.18 8.53 -6.92
N THR A 124 -2.63 9.65 -7.39
CA THR A 124 -1.62 10.42 -6.65
C THR A 124 -2.28 11.50 -5.82
N VAL A 125 -1.54 12.06 -4.85
CA VAL A 125 -1.88 13.35 -4.23
C VAL A 125 -1.93 14.47 -5.28
N ALA A 126 -2.56 15.60 -4.94
CA ALA A 126 -2.74 16.73 -5.86
C ALA A 126 -1.42 17.27 -6.46
N GLY A 127 -0.32 17.20 -5.70
CA GLY A 127 1.03 17.61 -6.14
C GLY A 127 1.75 16.61 -7.06
N GLY A 128 1.15 15.45 -7.33
CA GLY A 128 1.78 14.36 -8.07
C GLY A 128 2.91 13.69 -7.30
N VAL A 129 3.63 12.79 -7.98
CA VAL A 129 4.77 12.07 -7.43
C VAL A 129 6.00 12.35 -8.29
N LYS A 130 7.12 12.68 -7.64
CA LYS A 130 8.38 12.94 -8.34
C LYS A 130 8.92 11.69 -9.01
N VAL A 131 9.15 11.75 -10.31
CA VAL A 131 9.70 10.63 -11.08
C VAL A 131 11.22 10.65 -11.02
N HIS A 132 11.80 9.68 -10.31
CA HIS A 132 13.24 9.52 -10.19
C HIS A 132 13.84 8.57 -11.23
N LYS A 133 13.04 7.62 -11.72
CA LYS A 133 13.47 6.58 -12.66
C LYS A 133 12.44 6.38 -13.75
N VAL A 134 12.93 5.94 -14.90
CA VAL A 134 12.10 5.46 -16.00
C VAL A 134 12.52 4.04 -16.36
N MET A 135 11.55 3.23 -16.76
CA MET A 135 11.80 1.93 -17.35
C MET A 135 11.71 2.05 -18.88
N VAL A 136 12.75 1.57 -19.56
CA VAL A 136 12.83 1.44 -21.01
C VAL A 136 12.69 -0.04 -21.32
N ALA A 137 11.58 -0.45 -21.93
CA ALA A 137 11.28 -1.84 -22.22
C ALA A 137 10.97 -2.05 -23.69
N GLU A 138 11.11 -3.29 -24.17
CA GLU A 138 10.57 -3.64 -25.47
C GLU A 138 9.03 -3.56 -25.45
N ALA A 139 8.45 -2.93 -26.46
CA ALA A 139 7.02 -3.01 -26.69
C ALA A 139 6.74 -4.30 -27.46
N LEU A 140 5.89 -5.15 -26.87
CA LEU A 140 5.43 -6.39 -27.49
C LEU A 140 3.97 -6.18 -27.90
N ASP A 141 3.64 -6.60 -29.11
CA ASP A 141 2.25 -6.63 -29.58
C ASP A 141 1.45 -7.59 -28.70
N ILE A 142 0.23 -7.21 -28.35
CA ILE A 142 -0.65 -8.02 -27.50
C ILE A 142 -1.82 -8.49 -28.34
N SER A 143 -1.89 -9.80 -28.58
CA SER A 143 -2.99 -10.44 -29.31
C SER A 143 -4.18 -10.71 -28.40
N ARG A 144 -3.93 -10.91 -27.10
CA ARG A 144 -4.98 -11.13 -26.08
C ARG A 144 -4.52 -10.67 -24.71
N GLU A 145 -5.37 -9.88 -24.05
CA GLU A 145 -5.16 -9.39 -22.68
C GLU A 145 -6.12 -10.08 -21.71
N THR A 146 -5.58 -10.57 -20.60
CA THR A 146 -6.36 -11.12 -19.47
C THR A 146 -5.85 -10.52 -18.17
N TYR A 147 -6.65 -10.68 -17.11
CA TYR A 147 -6.27 -10.35 -15.75
C TYR A 147 -5.93 -11.63 -14.98
N LEU A 148 -4.88 -11.59 -14.17
CA LEU A 148 -4.51 -12.68 -13.27
C LEU A 148 -4.00 -12.10 -11.95
N ALA A 149 -4.52 -12.58 -10.82
CA ALA A 149 -3.98 -12.30 -9.51
C ALA A 149 -3.93 -13.55 -8.62
N ILE A 150 -3.02 -13.54 -7.66
CA ILE A 150 -2.91 -14.53 -6.58
C ILE A 150 -2.88 -13.73 -5.28
N LEU A 151 -3.83 -13.97 -4.38
CA LEU A 151 -3.88 -13.27 -3.09
C LEU A 151 -4.29 -14.19 -1.95
N MET A 152 -3.98 -13.79 -0.71
CA MET A 152 -4.51 -14.48 0.48
C MET A 152 -5.97 -14.09 0.72
N ASP A 153 -6.90 -14.99 0.40
CA ASP A 153 -8.32 -14.78 0.66
C ASP A 153 -8.68 -15.18 2.10
N ARG A 154 -9.16 -14.20 2.86
CA ARG A 154 -9.56 -14.37 4.27
C ARG A 154 -10.81 -15.25 4.41
N ALA A 155 -11.73 -15.24 3.45
CA ALA A 155 -12.91 -16.09 3.49
C ALA A 155 -12.57 -17.56 3.23
N CYS A 156 -11.54 -17.80 2.41
CA CYS A 156 -11.08 -19.14 2.05
C CYS A 156 -9.94 -19.65 2.95
N ASN A 157 -9.42 -18.80 3.84
CA ASN A 157 -8.26 -19.08 4.72
C ASN A 157 -7.02 -19.58 3.96
N GLY A 158 -6.75 -19.01 2.79
CA GLY A 158 -5.61 -19.44 1.99
C GLY A 158 -5.45 -18.68 0.67
N PRO A 159 -4.40 -19.00 -0.10
CA PRO A 159 -4.17 -18.41 -1.41
C PRO A 159 -5.32 -18.72 -2.37
N VAL A 160 -5.77 -17.71 -3.11
CA VAL A 160 -6.77 -17.84 -4.18
C VAL A 160 -6.19 -17.22 -5.44
N LEU A 161 -6.29 -17.95 -6.55
CA LEU A 161 -6.06 -17.42 -7.89
C LEU A 161 -7.37 -16.79 -8.39
N VAL A 162 -7.29 -15.53 -8.79
CA VAL A 162 -8.38 -14.77 -9.40
C VAL A 162 -8.00 -14.44 -10.84
N GLY A 163 -8.88 -14.71 -11.79
CA GLY A 163 -8.60 -14.42 -13.19
C GLY A 163 -9.83 -13.89 -13.93
N SER A 164 -9.59 -13.10 -14.97
CA SER A 164 -10.64 -12.63 -15.88
C SER A 164 -10.15 -12.57 -17.32
N PRO A 165 -10.98 -12.92 -18.32
CA PRO A 165 -10.65 -12.67 -19.72
C PRO A 165 -10.69 -11.18 -20.09
N GLN A 166 -11.16 -10.30 -19.21
CA GLN A 166 -11.12 -8.84 -19.40
C GLN A 166 -9.88 -8.26 -18.72
N GLY A 167 -8.73 -8.36 -19.41
CA GLY A 167 -7.49 -7.69 -19.01
C GLY A 167 -7.42 -6.22 -19.46
N GLY A 168 -6.41 -5.50 -18.97
CA GLY A 168 -6.13 -4.12 -19.36
C GLY A 168 -7.04 -3.07 -18.73
N MET A 169 -7.94 -3.48 -17.82
CA MET A 169 -8.88 -2.61 -17.11
C MET A 169 -8.88 -2.88 -15.61
N ASP A 170 -9.57 -2.03 -14.86
CA ASP A 170 -9.71 -2.12 -13.41
C ASP A 170 -10.54 -3.35 -13.04
N ILE A 171 -10.02 -4.22 -12.17
CA ILE A 171 -10.68 -5.51 -11.90
C ILE A 171 -11.95 -5.33 -11.04
N GLU A 172 -11.97 -4.29 -10.22
CA GLU A 172 -13.12 -3.86 -9.43
C GLU A 172 -14.29 -3.46 -10.33
N GLU A 173 -14.01 -2.75 -11.44
CA GLU A 173 -15.03 -2.40 -12.43
C GLU A 173 -15.62 -3.65 -13.11
N VAL A 174 -14.78 -4.64 -13.42
CA VAL A 174 -15.24 -5.94 -13.96
C VAL A 174 -16.08 -6.69 -12.94
N ALA A 175 -15.66 -6.70 -11.67
CA ALA A 175 -16.39 -7.37 -10.59
C ALA A 175 -17.77 -6.72 -10.33
N GLU A 176 -17.90 -5.41 -10.52
CA GLU A 176 -19.18 -4.69 -10.37
C GLU A 176 -20.09 -4.89 -11.60
N LYS A 177 -19.55 -4.72 -12.81
CA LYS A 177 -20.36 -4.67 -14.05
C LYS A 177 -20.60 -6.03 -14.70
N THR A 178 -19.63 -6.92 -14.61
CA THR A 178 -19.63 -8.24 -15.26
C THR A 178 -19.01 -9.31 -14.34
N PRO A 179 -19.57 -9.54 -13.13
CA PRO A 179 -19.02 -10.46 -12.13
C PRO A 179 -18.87 -11.90 -12.65
N GLU A 180 -19.67 -12.30 -13.63
CA GLU A 180 -19.59 -13.63 -14.28
C GLU A 180 -18.28 -13.87 -15.05
N LEU A 181 -17.52 -12.80 -15.33
CA LEU A 181 -16.21 -12.87 -15.95
C LEU A 181 -15.06 -12.94 -14.93
N ILE A 182 -15.38 -13.01 -13.62
CA ILE A 182 -14.40 -13.24 -12.56
C ILE A 182 -14.40 -14.70 -12.16
N PHE A 183 -13.24 -15.34 -12.29
CA PHE A 183 -13.04 -16.74 -11.97
C PHE A 183 -12.11 -16.86 -10.76
N LYS A 184 -12.46 -17.70 -9.78
CA LYS A 184 -11.67 -17.92 -8.57
C LYS A 184 -11.33 -19.40 -8.39
N VAL A 185 -10.09 -19.68 -7.99
CA VAL A 185 -9.57 -21.04 -7.74
C VAL A 185 -8.79 -21.06 -6.43
N ASN A 186 -9.30 -21.77 -5.42
CA ASN A 186 -8.78 -21.76 -4.04
C ASN A 186 -7.67 -22.80 -3.78
N THR A 187 -7.49 -23.75 -4.70
CA THR A 187 -6.43 -24.75 -4.66
C THR A 187 -5.98 -25.00 -6.09
N ILE A 188 -4.68 -25.02 -6.34
CA ILE A 188 -4.12 -25.37 -7.65
C ILE A 188 -3.63 -26.82 -7.57
N PRO A 189 -4.41 -27.82 -8.00
CA PRO A 189 -3.86 -29.15 -8.18
C PRO A 189 -2.88 -29.08 -9.35
N MET A 190 -1.62 -29.36 -9.08
CA MET A 190 -0.56 -29.39 -10.11
C MET A 190 -0.84 -30.40 -11.25
N SER A 191 -1.85 -31.27 -11.09
CA SER A 191 -2.24 -32.37 -11.97
C SER A 191 -3.41 -32.10 -12.94
N SER A 192 -4.15 -30.99 -12.83
CA SER A 192 -5.39 -30.75 -13.60
C SER A 192 -5.20 -29.85 -14.84
N VAL A 193 -4.25 -30.19 -15.71
CA VAL A 193 -4.15 -29.62 -17.07
C VAL A 193 -4.42 -30.74 -18.08
N GLN A 194 -5.69 -31.03 -18.33
CA GLN A 194 -6.06 -31.94 -19.41
C GLN A 194 -5.89 -31.25 -20.77
N ARG A 195 -5.37 -32.03 -21.72
CA ARG A 195 -5.06 -31.65 -23.12
C ARG A 195 -6.16 -30.79 -23.74
N LEU A 196 -5.86 -29.51 -23.90
CA LEU A 196 -6.65 -28.57 -24.68
C LEU A 196 -5.88 -28.23 -25.97
N GLU A 197 -6.61 -28.08 -27.07
CA GLU A 197 -6.10 -27.80 -28.42
C GLU A 197 -5.49 -26.39 -28.58
N ASN A 198 -5.20 -25.69 -27.48
CA ASN A 198 -4.54 -24.40 -27.49
C ASN A 198 -3.07 -24.57 -27.08
N ARG A 199 -2.15 -24.39 -28.03
CA ARG A 199 -0.69 -24.52 -27.82
C ARG A 199 -0.15 -23.59 -26.73
N LEU A 200 -0.83 -22.47 -26.44
CA LEU A 200 -0.41 -21.51 -25.41
C LEU A 200 -0.87 -21.89 -24.01
N LEU A 201 -1.85 -22.77 -23.87
CA LEU A 201 -2.37 -23.12 -22.55
C LEU A 201 -1.33 -23.80 -21.64
N PRO A 202 -0.51 -24.76 -22.11
CA PRO A 202 0.57 -25.30 -21.29
C PRO A 202 1.58 -24.24 -20.85
N ILE A 203 1.84 -23.24 -21.70
CA ILE A 203 2.75 -22.12 -21.39
C ILE A 203 2.13 -21.23 -20.32
N ALA A 204 0.85 -20.85 -20.47
CA ALA A 204 0.13 -20.04 -19.49
C ALA A 204 0.01 -20.75 -18.13
N ALA A 205 -0.31 -22.05 -18.12
CA ALA A 205 -0.36 -22.85 -16.91
C ALA A 205 1.00 -22.90 -16.20
N GLU A 206 2.09 -23.01 -16.95
CA GLU A 206 3.45 -22.97 -16.41
C GLU A 206 3.78 -21.58 -15.81
N GLN A 207 3.39 -20.48 -16.48
CA GLN A 207 3.56 -19.14 -15.93
C GLN A 207 2.77 -18.95 -14.62
N ILE A 208 1.53 -19.40 -14.57
CA ILE A 208 0.69 -19.37 -13.36
C ILE A 208 1.36 -20.14 -12.22
N LYS A 209 1.93 -21.32 -12.49
CA LYS A 209 2.66 -22.10 -11.49
C LYS A 209 3.88 -21.34 -10.95
N ARG A 210 4.65 -20.70 -11.83
CA ARG A 210 5.81 -19.88 -11.44
C ARG A 210 5.40 -18.68 -10.60
N LEU A 211 4.32 -17.99 -10.99
CA LEU A 211 3.73 -16.89 -10.21
C LEU A 211 3.27 -17.36 -8.82
N TYR A 212 2.65 -18.53 -8.72
CA TYR A 212 2.24 -19.09 -7.44
C TYR A 212 3.44 -19.47 -6.56
N HIS A 213 4.48 -20.08 -7.14
CA HIS A 213 5.72 -20.34 -6.43
C HIS A 213 6.41 -19.06 -5.98
N LEU A 214 6.44 -18.03 -6.82
CA LEU A 214 6.93 -16.70 -6.47
C LEU A 214 6.15 -16.14 -5.29
N PHE A 215 4.82 -16.08 -5.38
CA PHE A 215 3.92 -15.59 -4.34
C PHE A 215 4.23 -16.19 -2.96
N LEU A 216 4.39 -17.52 -2.90
CA LEU A 216 4.77 -18.22 -1.67
C LEU A 216 6.21 -17.93 -1.24
N LYS A 217 7.16 -17.92 -2.19
CA LYS A 217 8.59 -17.78 -1.92
C LYS A 217 8.95 -16.43 -1.31
N VAL A 218 8.23 -15.37 -1.72
CA VAL A 218 8.52 -13.99 -1.33
C VAL A 218 7.60 -13.46 -0.24
N ASP A 219 6.75 -14.32 0.35
CA ASP A 219 5.74 -13.94 1.34
C ASP A 219 4.83 -12.79 0.83
N ALA A 220 4.35 -12.91 -0.41
CA ALA A 220 3.42 -11.95 -0.97
C ALA A 220 2.03 -12.10 -0.34
N THR A 221 1.35 -10.97 -0.13
CA THR A 221 -0.09 -10.92 0.19
C THR A 221 -0.93 -10.87 -1.08
N GLN A 222 -0.37 -10.30 -2.16
CA GLN A 222 -0.95 -10.25 -3.49
C GLN A 222 0.14 -10.21 -4.56
N VAL A 223 -0.03 -10.98 -5.63
CA VAL A 223 0.66 -10.81 -6.92
C VAL A 223 -0.42 -10.58 -7.96
N GLU A 224 -0.43 -9.39 -8.58
CA GLU A 224 -1.36 -9.02 -9.63
C GLU A 224 -0.58 -8.81 -10.93
N VAL A 225 -1.09 -9.38 -12.03
CA VAL A 225 -0.55 -9.25 -13.38
C VAL A 225 -1.66 -8.76 -14.30
N ASN A 226 -1.53 -7.51 -14.77
CA ASN A 226 -2.54 -6.87 -15.59
C ASN A 226 -1.92 -5.91 -16.63
N PRO A 227 -1.78 -6.33 -17.92
CA PRO A 227 -2.31 -7.57 -18.47
C PRO A 227 -1.36 -8.78 -18.29
N PHE A 228 -1.94 -9.94 -18.03
CA PHE A 228 -1.37 -11.25 -18.33
C PHE A 228 -1.86 -11.65 -19.72
N GLY A 229 -0.97 -11.82 -20.69
CA GLY A 229 -1.43 -11.88 -22.09
C GLY A 229 -0.56 -12.67 -23.04
N GLU A 230 -1.00 -12.65 -24.30
CA GLU A 230 -0.40 -13.40 -25.40
C GLU A 230 0.14 -12.45 -26.46
N THR A 231 1.25 -12.82 -27.10
CA THR A 231 1.78 -12.09 -28.26
C THR A 231 1.40 -12.80 -29.57
N PRO A 232 1.39 -12.11 -30.72
CA PRO A 232 1.18 -12.73 -32.04
C PRO A 232 2.19 -13.86 -32.35
N GLU A 233 3.39 -13.80 -31.76
CA GLU A 233 4.46 -14.80 -31.93
C GLU A 233 4.24 -16.07 -31.08
N GLY A 234 3.13 -16.13 -30.32
CA GLY A 234 2.79 -17.29 -29.50
C GLY A 234 3.56 -17.36 -28.18
N GLN A 235 3.87 -16.20 -27.60
CA GLN A 235 4.41 -16.10 -26.24
C GLN A 235 3.29 -15.80 -25.24
N VAL A 236 3.47 -16.22 -23.98
CA VAL A 236 2.66 -15.79 -22.84
C VAL A 236 3.54 -14.93 -21.94
N VAL A 237 3.12 -13.71 -21.67
CA VAL A 237 3.94 -12.67 -21.03
C VAL A 237 3.15 -11.97 -19.93
N CYS A 238 3.84 -11.68 -18.83
CA CYS A 238 3.36 -10.76 -17.79
C CYS A 238 3.80 -9.34 -18.15
N PHE A 239 2.88 -8.54 -18.72
CA PHE A 239 3.20 -7.24 -19.30
C PHE A 239 3.33 -6.12 -18.26
N ASP A 240 2.56 -6.19 -17.19
CA ASP A 240 2.65 -5.31 -16.03
C ASP A 240 2.29 -6.12 -14.79
N ALA A 241 2.90 -5.79 -13.66
CA ALA A 241 2.68 -6.51 -12.42
C ALA A 241 2.88 -5.63 -11.20
N LYS A 242 2.05 -5.88 -10.19
CA LYS A 242 2.10 -5.28 -8.87
C LYS A 242 2.18 -6.39 -7.83
N ILE A 243 3.12 -6.27 -6.90
CA ILE A 243 3.30 -7.23 -5.82
C ILE A 243 3.21 -6.51 -4.48
N ASN A 244 2.35 -7.03 -3.61
CA ASN A 244 2.23 -6.64 -2.21
C ASN A 244 2.82 -7.73 -1.32
N PHE A 245 3.50 -7.32 -0.25
CA PHE A 245 4.21 -8.21 0.65
C PHE A 245 3.59 -8.22 2.05
N ASP A 246 3.80 -9.31 2.78
CA ASP A 246 3.51 -9.38 4.21
C ASP A 246 4.66 -8.76 5.00
N ASP A 247 4.41 -7.61 5.62
CA ASP A 247 5.42 -6.93 6.46
C ASP A 247 5.85 -7.78 7.65
N ASN A 248 5.00 -8.71 8.11
CA ASN A 248 5.39 -9.63 9.17
C ASN A 248 6.49 -10.60 8.73
N ALA A 249 6.75 -10.74 7.43
CA ALA A 249 7.81 -11.56 6.87
C ALA A 249 9.13 -10.80 6.64
N GLU A 250 9.20 -9.49 6.95
CA GLU A 250 10.41 -8.65 6.78
C GLU A 250 11.67 -9.32 7.31
N PHE A 251 11.58 -9.94 8.49
CA PHE A 251 12.71 -10.60 9.17
C PHE A 251 13.40 -11.69 8.33
N ARG A 252 12.68 -12.30 7.38
CA ARG A 252 13.17 -13.35 6.47
C ARG A 252 13.22 -12.93 5.00
N GLN A 253 12.70 -11.75 4.65
CA GLN A 253 12.67 -11.21 3.28
C GLN A 253 13.53 -9.94 3.14
N LYS A 254 14.69 -9.88 3.83
CA LYS A 254 15.52 -8.66 3.94
C LYS A 254 15.90 -8.04 2.60
N GLU A 255 16.21 -8.84 1.59
CA GLU A 255 16.58 -8.34 0.26
C GLU A 255 15.43 -7.62 -0.43
N ILE A 256 14.19 -8.07 -0.21
CA ILE A 256 12.99 -7.46 -0.77
C ILE A 256 12.67 -6.16 -0.04
N PHE A 257 12.72 -6.17 1.29
CA PHE A 257 12.46 -4.96 2.07
C PHE A 257 13.57 -3.90 1.92
N ALA A 258 14.78 -4.29 1.52
CA ALA A 258 15.83 -3.35 1.12
C ALA A 258 15.52 -2.61 -0.20
N MET A 259 14.54 -3.08 -0.98
CA MET A 259 14.07 -2.41 -2.18
C MET A 259 12.95 -1.39 -1.93
N ASP A 260 12.49 -1.25 -0.68
CA ASP A 260 11.41 -0.32 -0.32
C ASP A 260 11.75 1.11 -0.76
N ASP A 261 10.77 1.72 -1.43
CA ASP A 261 10.88 3.08 -1.95
C ASP A 261 9.98 3.99 -1.13
N THR A 262 10.56 4.60 -0.10
CA THR A 262 9.85 5.49 0.82
C THR A 262 9.72 6.92 0.28
N SER A 263 10.19 7.20 -0.95
CA SER A 263 10.16 8.54 -1.54
C SER A 263 8.75 9.04 -1.86
N GLU A 264 7.79 8.12 -2.06
CA GLU A 264 6.37 8.43 -2.27
C GLU A 264 5.55 8.45 -0.97
N THR A 265 6.14 8.00 0.13
CA THR A 265 5.48 7.95 1.44
C THR A 265 5.50 9.33 2.09
N ASP A 266 4.40 9.68 2.77
CA ASP A 266 4.31 10.90 3.57
C ASP A 266 5.50 11.00 4.56
N PRO A 267 6.24 12.13 4.60
CA PRO A 267 7.38 12.30 5.51
C PRO A 267 7.04 12.05 6.98
N ILE A 268 5.84 12.40 7.44
CA ILE A 268 5.38 12.18 8.81
C ILE A 268 5.13 10.68 9.04
N GLU A 269 4.58 9.97 8.05
CA GLU A 269 4.42 8.50 8.12
C GLU A 269 5.79 7.79 8.18
N ASN A 270 6.77 8.27 7.40
CA ASN A 270 8.15 7.76 7.43
C ASN A 270 8.82 8.00 8.80
N GLU A 271 8.71 9.21 9.35
CA GLU A 271 9.27 9.54 10.67
C GLU A 271 8.58 8.71 11.77
N ALA A 272 7.25 8.58 11.72
CA ALA A 272 6.47 7.77 12.66
C ALA A 272 6.92 6.30 12.67
N ASN A 273 7.13 5.69 11.50
CA ASN A 273 7.58 4.32 11.39
C ASN A 273 8.95 4.08 12.05
N SER A 274 9.84 5.09 12.04
CA SER A 274 11.16 4.99 12.71
C SER A 274 11.07 4.86 14.24
N TYR A 275 9.92 5.22 14.81
CA TYR A 275 9.61 5.13 16.23
C TYR A 275 8.62 4.01 16.57
N ASP A 276 8.38 3.07 15.64
CA ASP A 276 7.37 2.02 15.73
C ASP A 276 5.93 2.56 15.95
N LEU A 277 5.66 3.77 15.44
CA LEU A 277 4.33 4.38 15.47
C LEU A 277 3.58 4.13 14.18
N LYS A 278 2.27 3.85 14.27
CA LYS A 278 1.40 3.64 13.11
C LYS A 278 0.61 4.90 12.84
N TYR A 279 1.18 5.79 12.02
CA TYR A 279 0.57 7.04 11.60
C TYR A 279 -0.05 6.90 10.20
N ILE A 280 -1.23 7.48 9.99
CA ILE A 280 -1.83 7.71 8.67
C ILE A 280 -2.38 9.13 8.65
N GLY A 281 -1.96 9.94 7.68
CA GLY A 281 -2.45 11.30 7.53
C GLY A 281 -3.88 11.34 6.99
N MET A 282 -4.70 12.28 7.47
CA MET A 282 -6.07 12.51 7.02
C MET A 282 -6.32 14.01 6.73
N ASP A 283 -7.46 14.32 6.12
CA ASP A 283 -7.85 15.68 5.75
C ASP A 283 -8.74 16.33 6.81
N GLY A 284 -8.16 16.53 8.00
CA GLY A 284 -8.83 17.14 9.15
C GLY A 284 -7.89 18.00 9.99
N ASN A 285 -8.42 18.52 11.09
CA ASN A 285 -7.73 19.48 11.96
C ASN A 285 -7.71 19.07 13.45
N ILE A 286 -8.38 17.99 13.82
CA ILE A 286 -8.31 17.44 15.18
C ILE A 286 -7.39 16.21 15.14
N ALA A 287 -6.15 16.38 15.60
CA ALA A 287 -5.23 15.26 15.70
C ALA A 287 -5.62 14.33 16.85
N CYS A 288 -5.31 13.05 16.71
CA CYS A 288 -5.48 12.12 17.81
C CYS A 288 -4.34 11.10 17.88
N PHE A 289 -4.08 10.60 19.09
CA PHE A 289 -3.28 9.39 19.25
C PHE A 289 -3.81 8.52 20.39
N VAL A 290 -3.66 7.22 20.18
CA VAL A 290 -4.36 6.19 20.97
C VAL A 290 -3.47 4.96 21.11
N ASN A 291 -3.72 4.14 22.14
CA ASN A 291 -3.06 2.85 22.33
C ASN A 291 -3.96 1.68 21.89
N GLY A 292 -3.79 1.27 20.64
CA GLY A 292 -4.49 0.15 20.00
C GLY A 292 -5.27 0.59 18.77
N ALA A 293 -5.00 -0.05 17.63
CA ALA A 293 -5.60 0.28 16.34
C ALA A 293 -7.13 0.36 16.34
N GLY A 294 -7.83 -0.57 17.01
CA GLY A 294 -9.29 -0.55 17.08
C GLY A 294 -9.84 0.68 17.80
N LEU A 295 -9.20 1.09 18.89
CA LEU A 295 -9.60 2.28 19.64
C LEU A 295 -9.19 3.56 18.89
N ALA A 296 -8.08 3.54 18.16
CA ALA A 296 -7.65 4.64 17.30
C ALA A 296 -8.67 4.92 16.19
N MET A 297 -9.16 3.88 15.49
CA MET A 297 -10.26 4.00 14.52
C MET A 297 -11.52 4.55 15.17
N ALA A 298 -11.97 3.95 16.29
CA ALA A 298 -13.17 4.42 16.99
C ALA A 298 -13.06 5.88 17.50
N THR A 299 -11.84 6.35 17.79
CA THR A 299 -11.58 7.74 18.17
C THR A 299 -11.68 8.67 16.97
N CYS A 300 -11.20 8.27 15.80
CA CYS A 300 -11.42 9.03 14.56
C CYS A 300 -12.92 9.12 14.24
N ASP A 301 -13.62 8.00 14.32
CA ASP A 301 -15.06 7.92 14.05
C ASP A 301 -15.87 8.80 15.00
N ILE A 302 -15.58 8.77 16.31
CA ILE A 302 -16.34 9.57 17.28
C ILE A 302 -16.05 11.07 17.20
N ILE A 303 -14.86 11.47 16.74
CA ILE A 303 -14.59 12.88 16.39
C ILE A 303 -15.49 13.31 15.23
N ASP A 304 -15.57 12.50 14.17
CA ASP A 304 -16.42 12.77 13.00
C ASP A 304 -17.92 12.79 13.35
N LEU A 305 -18.38 11.84 14.17
CA LEU A 305 -19.77 11.80 14.67
C LEU A 305 -20.19 13.07 15.42
N HIS A 306 -19.26 13.76 16.08
CA HIS A 306 -19.52 15.03 16.76
C HIS A 306 -19.28 16.26 15.87
N GLY A 307 -19.04 16.06 14.56
CA GLY A 307 -18.87 17.12 13.57
C GLY A 307 -17.44 17.68 13.48
N GLY A 308 -16.47 17.03 14.11
CA GLY A 308 -15.05 17.32 13.91
C GLY A 308 -14.50 16.65 12.66
N LYS A 309 -13.25 16.96 12.31
CA LYS A 309 -12.52 16.24 11.25
C LYS A 309 -11.23 15.66 11.83
N PRO A 310 -11.09 14.33 11.95
CA PRO A 310 -9.83 13.75 12.42
C PRO A 310 -8.70 14.07 11.43
N ALA A 311 -7.61 14.64 11.94
CA ALA A 311 -6.45 15.02 11.14
C ALA A 311 -5.54 13.83 10.81
N ASN A 312 -5.62 12.77 11.61
CA ASN A 312 -4.78 11.59 11.47
C ASN A 312 -5.37 10.39 12.22
N PHE A 313 -4.90 9.21 11.83
CA PHE A 313 -4.88 8.01 12.67
C PHE A 313 -3.47 7.86 13.27
N LEU A 314 -3.36 7.59 14.58
CA LEU A 314 -2.08 7.29 15.22
C LEU A 314 -2.24 6.26 16.34
N ASP A 315 -1.72 5.06 16.11
CA ASP A 315 -1.63 3.98 17.09
C ASP A 315 -0.21 3.86 17.67
N LEU A 316 -0.11 3.96 19.00
CA LEU A 316 1.13 3.79 19.77
C LEU A 316 1.44 2.32 20.12
N GLY A 317 0.49 1.41 19.89
CA GLY A 317 0.51 0.02 20.33
C GLY A 317 0.08 -0.18 21.79
N GLY A 318 -0.13 -1.43 22.20
CA GLY A 318 -0.67 -1.75 23.53
C GLY A 318 0.31 -1.52 24.69
N GLY A 319 1.62 -1.49 24.43
CA GLY A 319 2.69 -1.32 25.42
C GLY A 319 3.30 0.08 25.39
N VAL A 320 2.48 1.11 25.54
CA VAL A 320 2.89 2.52 25.40
C VAL A 320 4.04 2.88 26.34
N LYS A 321 5.07 3.51 25.78
CA LYS A 321 6.20 4.09 26.51
C LYS A 321 6.12 5.63 26.52
N GLU A 322 6.68 6.25 27.55
CA GLU A 322 6.79 7.72 27.65
C GLU A 322 7.47 8.33 26.41
N SER A 323 8.52 7.68 25.89
CA SER A 323 9.22 8.14 24.69
C SER A 323 8.33 8.15 23.44
N GLN A 324 7.41 7.18 23.31
CA GLN A 324 6.47 7.13 22.19
C GLN A 324 5.44 8.27 22.26
N VAL A 325 4.98 8.62 23.47
CA VAL A 325 4.10 9.77 23.69
C VAL A 325 4.79 11.07 23.26
N TYR A 326 6.07 11.24 23.63
CA TYR A 326 6.84 12.40 23.20
C TYR A 326 6.97 12.49 21.68
N GLN A 327 7.34 11.39 21.01
CA GLN A 327 7.46 11.37 19.55
C GLN A 327 6.10 11.61 18.86
N ALA A 328 5.01 11.09 19.42
CA ALA A 328 3.66 11.37 18.93
C ALA A 328 3.35 12.88 18.95
N PHE A 329 3.59 13.57 20.06
CA PHE A 329 3.41 15.03 20.10
C PHE A 329 4.30 15.76 19.11
N LYS A 330 5.56 15.35 18.96
CA LYS A 330 6.50 15.95 18.01
C LYS A 330 6.00 15.82 16.56
N LEU A 331 5.46 14.65 16.19
CA LEU A 331 4.87 14.42 14.87
C LEU A 331 3.62 15.29 14.65
N LEU A 332 2.69 15.29 15.61
CA LEU A 332 1.42 16.01 15.46
C LEU A 332 1.59 17.54 15.46
N THR A 333 2.57 18.05 16.20
CA THR A 333 2.88 19.50 16.23
C THR A 333 3.60 19.99 14.98
N ALA A 334 4.13 19.07 14.15
CA ALA A 334 4.72 19.41 12.86
C ALA A 334 3.68 19.61 11.74
N ASP A 335 2.46 19.07 11.89
CA ASP A 335 1.39 19.25 10.91
C ASP A 335 0.65 20.58 11.15
N PRO A 336 0.76 21.57 10.23
CA PRO A 336 0.15 22.88 10.41
C PRO A 336 -1.38 22.86 10.35
N LYS A 337 -2.02 21.77 9.90
CA LYS A 337 -3.48 21.61 9.90
C LYS A 337 -4.03 21.36 11.30
N VAL A 338 -3.20 20.94 12.25
CA VAL A 338 -3.65 20.53 13.58
C VAL A 338 -4.02 21.76 14.41
N GLU A 339 -5.29 21.85 14.77
CA GLU A 339 -5.86 22.92 15.60
C GLU A 339 -6.19 22.46 17.01
N ALA A 340 -6.35 21.15 17.25
CA ALA A 340 -6.53 20.54 18.57
C ALA A 340 -5.99 19.11 18.59
N ILE A 341 -5.64 18.61 19.77
CA ILE A 341 -5.17 17.22 19.97
C ILE A 341 -6.07 16.50 20.97
N LEU A 342 -6.57 15.32 20.60
CA LEU A 342 -7.27 14.38 21.47
C LEU A 342 -6.36 13.18 21.79
N VAL A 343 -6.00 13.04 23.06
CA VAL A 343 -5.28 11.89 23.59
C VAL A 343 -6.26 10.96 24.28
N ASN A 344 -6.37 9.73 23.79
CA ASN A 344 -7.24 8.72 24.39
C ASN A 344 -6.41 7.47 24.70
N ILE A 345 -6.08 7.28 25.98
CA ILE A 345 -5.29 6.14 26.44
C ILE A 345 -6.12 5.30 27.41
N PHE A 346 -6.33 4.04 27.05
CA PHE A 346 -6.87 3.02 27.94
C PHE A 346 -5.70 2.21 28.52
N GLY A 347 -5.24 2.62 29.70
CA GLY A 347 -4.17 2.01 30.48
C GLY A 347 -4.57 0.63 31.02
N GLY A 348 -4.44 -0.39 30.17
CA GLY A 348 -4.52 -1.79 30.59
C GLY A 348 -3.37 -2.13 31.53
N ILE A 349 -2.19 -2.45 30.98
CA ILE A 349 -0.98 -2.79 31.74
C ILE A 349 -0.18 -1.52 32.12
N VAL A 350 -0.41 -0.41 31.41
CA VAL A 350 0.35 0.83 31.58
C VAL A 350 -0.30 1.74 32.62
N ASN A 351 0.50 2.23 33.56
CA ASN A 351 0.08 3.12 34.62
C ASN A 351 -0.24 4.53 34.08
N CYS A 352 -1.46 5.03 34.28
CA CYS A 352 -1.90 6.32 33.77
C CYS A 352 -1.05 7.49 34.31
N ALA A 353 -0.49 7.39 35.51
CA ALA A 353 0.35 8.46 36.07
C ALA A 353 1.66 8.63 35.29
N ILE A 354 2.26 7.54 34.79
CA ILE A 354 3.44 7.60 33.92
C ILE A 354 3.09 8.32 32.62
N ILE A 355 1.93 7.99 32.03
CA ILE A 355 1.45 8.63 30.80
C ILE A 355 1.17 10.12 31.03
N ALA A 356 0.51 10.50 32.12
CA ALA A 356 0.25 11.90 32.45
C ALA A 356 1.54 12.72 32.64
N ASN A 357 2.56 12.15 33.30
CA ASN A 357 3.87 12.78 33.41
C ASN A 357 4.53 12.95 32.02
N GLY A 358 4.45 11.92 31.16
CA GLY A 358 4.93 12.00 29.79
C GLY A 358 4.24 13.09 28.96
N ILE A 359 2.91 13.20 29.06
CA ILE A 359 2.12 14.24 28.40
C ILE A 359 2.56 15.62 28.87
N THR A 360 2.59 15.87 30.18
CA THR A 360 2.93 17.19 30.72
C THR A 360 4.37 17.61 30.39
N LYS A 361 5.31 16.65 30.39
CA LYS A 361 6.69 16.87 29.96
C LYS A 361 6.77 17.23 28.47
N ALA A 362 6.14 16.45 27.60
CA ALA A 362 6.12 16.70 26.16
C ALA A 362 5.50 18.07 25.84
N CYS A 363 4.41 18.44 26.50
CA CYS A 363 3.77 19.74 26.30
C CYS A 363 4.67 20.92 26.67
N ARG A 364 5.49 20.79 27.72
CA ARG A 364 6.45 21.83 28.14
C ARG A 364 7.64 21.92 27.21
N GLU A 365 8.23 20.78 26.85
CA GLU A 365 9.42 20.73 26.00
C GLU A 365 9.14 21.14 24.55
N LEU A 366 7.95 20.83 24.03
CA LEU A 366 7.54 21.16 22.66
C LEU A 366 6.74 22.47 22.56
N GLU A 367 6.52 23.17 23.67
CA GLU A 367 5.73 24.40 23.75
C GLU A 367 4.38 24.29 23.03
N LEU A 368 3.56 23.30 23.42
CA LEU A 368 2.30 23.01 22.75
C LEU A 368 1.35 24.22 22.74
N LYS A 369 0.94 24.68 21.56
CA LYS A 369 0.11 25.88 21.36
C LYS A 369 -1.38 25.58 21.13
N VAL A 370 -1.69 24.34 20.75
CA VAL A 370 -3.06 23.91 20.45
C VAL A 370 -3.74 23.32 21.70
N PRO A 371 -5.06 23.44 21.84
CA PRO A 371 -5.80 22.81 22.93
C PRO A 371 -5.56 21.29 22.98
N LEU A 372 -5.38 20.79 24.19
CA LEU A 372 -5.15 19.37 24.44
C LEU A 372 -6.30 18.80 25.28
N VAL A 373 -7.02 17.84 24.71
CA VAL A 373 -8.03 17.05 25.41
C VAL A 373 -7.47 15.68 25.74
N VAL A 374 -7.52 15.28 27.01
CA VAL A 374 -6.93 14.02 27.47
C VAL A 374 -7.99 13.18 28.16
N ARG A 375 -8.16 11.96 27.66
CA ARG A 375 -8.95 10.90 28.29
C ARG A 375 -8.00 9.77 28.68
N LEU A 376 -7.84 9.56 29.98
CA LEU A 376 -7.12 8.42 30.55
C LEU A 376 -8.11 7.53 31.28
N GLU A 377 -8.02 6.22 31.07
CA GLU A 377 -8.68 5.20 31.89
C GLU A 377 -7.68 4.13 32.28
N GLY A 378 -7.87 3.50 33.44
CA GLY A 378 -7.02 2.40 33.90
C GLY A 378 -6.35 2.62 35.25
N THR A 379 -5.23 1.92 35.49
CA THR A 379 -4.52 1.96 36.77
C THR A 379 -4.00 3.36 37.09
N ASN A 380 -4.26 3.84 38.32
CA ASN A 380 -3.88 5.16 38.82
C ASN A 380 -4.45 6.35 38.03
N VAL A 381 -5.62 6.20 37.40
CA VAL A 381 -6.30 7.29 36.69
C VAL A 381 -6.56 8.52 37.55
N HIS A 382 -6.88 8.36 38.85
CA HIS A 382 -7.10 9.49 39.76
C HIS A 382 -5.84 10.34 39.93
N GLU A 383 -4.69 9.69 40.13
CA GLU A 383 -3.41 10.36 40.25
C GLU A 383 -3.00 11.01 38.91
N ALA A 384 -3.27 10.35 37.79
CA ALA A 384 -3.03 10.90 36.47
C ALA A 384 -3.85 12.18 36.22
N LYS A 385 -5.14 12.18 36.56
CA LYS A 385 -6.02 13.37 36.48
C LYS A 385 -5.49 14.50 37.37
N ARG A 386 -4.97 14.18 38.57
CA ARG A 386 -4.33 15.16 39.46
C ARG A 386 -3.08 15.78 38.84
N ILE A 387 -2.18 14.96 38.28
CA ILE A 387 -0.96 15.41 37.57
C ILE A 387 -1.32 16.38 36.42
N LEU A 388 -2.33 16.04 35.61
CA LEU A 388 -2.76 16.89 34.50
C LEU A 388 -3.33 18.22 34.99
N ALA A 389 -4.19 18.20 36.03
CA ALA A 389 -4.82 19.39 36.58
C ALA A 389 -3.82 20.34 37.28
N GLU A 390 -2.83 19.79 38.00
CA GLU A 390 -1.79 20.56 38.70
C GLU A 390 -0.67 21.05 37.76
N SER A 391 -0.70 20.66 36.47
CA SER A 391 0.41 20.91 35.54
C SER A 391 0.59 22.38 35.13
N GLY A 392 -0.45 23.21 35.28
CA GLY A 392 -0.51 24.59 34.80
C GLY A 392 -0.62 24.73 33.27
N LEU A 393 -0.78 23.63 32.54
CA LEU A 393 -0.92 23.60 31.08
C LEU A 393 -2.40 23.64 30.67
N PRO A 394 -2.75 24.12 29.46
CA PRO A 394 -4.12 24.16 28.95
C PRO A 394 -4.62 22.76 28.54
N ILE A 395 -4.70 21.85 29.51
CA ILE A 395 -5.12 20.46 29.34
C ILE A 395 -6.53 20.28 29.87
N THR A 396 -7.44 19.83 29.02
CA THR A 396 -8.80 19.50 29.40
C THR A 396 -8.94 18.00 29.61
N SER A 397 -9.26 17.57 30.83
CA SER A 397 -9.53 16.16 31.11
C SER A 397 -10.96 15.77 30.69
N ALA A 398 -11.09 14.59 30.09
CA ALA A 398 -12.38 14.00 29.72
C ALA A 398 -12.69 12.74 30.52
N ASN A 399 -13.97 12.46 30.72
CA ASN A 399 -14.46 11.35 31.54
C ASN A 399 -14.63 10.06 30.74
N ASP A 400 -15.11 10.17 29.51
CA ASP A 400 -15.28 9.05 28.60
C ASP A 400 -14.94 9.51 27.17
N LEU A 401 -15.03 8.59 26.22
CA LEU A 401 -14.64 8.87 24.84
C LEU A 401 -15.59 9.87 24.15
N ASP A 402 -16.87 9.87 24.52
CA ASP A 402 -17.87 10.75 23.95
C ASP A 402 -17.70 12.20 24.46
N ASP A 403 -17.45 12.36 25.76
CA ASP A 403 -17.06 13.63 26.38
C ASP A 403 -15.75 14.17 25.78
N ALA A 404 -14.76 13.29 25.55
CA ALA A 404 -13.49 13.67 24.96
C ALA A 404 -13.66 14.23 23.53
N ALA A 405 -14.42 13.54 22.69
CA ALA A 405 -14.69 14.00 21.33
C ALA A 405 -15.45 15.32 21.32
N ARG A 406 -16.53 15.46 22.10
CA ARG A 406 -17.28 16.73 22.23
C ARG A 406 -16.39 17.89 22.64
N LYS A 407 -15.50 17.68 23.62
CA LYS A 407 -14.53 18.70 24.07
C LYS A 407 -13.51 19.06 23.01
N ALA A 408 -12.98 18.08 22.28
CA ALA A 408 -12.01 18.33 21.22
C ALA A 408 -12.65 19.14 20.08
N VAL A 409 -13.85 18.77 19.64
CA VAL A 409 -14.59 19.54 18.62
C VAL A 409 -14.95 20.94 19.11
N ALA A 410 -15.34 21.09 20.38
CA ALA A 410 -15.65 22.40 20.95
C ALA A 410 -14.42 23.31 21.13
N SER A 411 -13.20 22.75 21.12
CA SER A 411 -11.96 23.49 21.34
C SER A 411 -11.39 24.18 20.10
N ILE A 412 -11.84 23.80 18.91
CA ILE A 412 -11.47 24.46 17.66
C ILE A 412 -12.44 25.60 17.35
N ALA A 413 -11.95 26.65 16.68
CA ALA A 413 -12.81 27.74 16.25
C ALA A 413 -13.82 27.21 15.22
N LYS A 414 -15.10 27.58 15.35
CA LYS A 414 -16.08 27.30 14.30
C LYS A 414 -15.76 28.20 13.10
N ASN A 415 -15.31 27.62 12.00
CA ASN A 415 -15.24 28.30 10.71
C ASN A 415 -16.64 28.63 10.17
#